data_AF-A0A1F7LXF9-F1
#
_entry.id   AF-A0A1F7LXF9-F1
#
_cell.length_a   1.000
_cell.length_b   1.000
_cell.length_c   1.000
_cell.angle_alpha   90.00
_cell.angle_beta   90.00
_cell.angle_gamma   90.00
#
_symmetry.space_group_name_H-M   'P 1'
#
loop_
_entity.id
_entity.type
_entity.pdbx_description
1 polymer ?
#
loop_
_entity_poly.entity_id
_entity_poly.type
_entity_poly.pdbx_seq_one_letter_code
_entity_poly.pdbx_strand_id
1 'polypeptide(L)'
;MAQHASLTPERWAAFSLDQQVLMIGNEMNRAGKLGEARDRGRLRHSYERVLQLADLTIQVQARRSLRRELLRWRDLIAALYVAPESDAAAHGAAFRCLLRLTPEASRQLQALSSSAPRRAAGAG
;
A
#
# COMPACT_ATOMS: atom_id res chain seq x y z
N MET A 1 22.87 13.39 13.05
CA MET A 1 23.06 13.42 11.59
C MET A 1 22.54 12.12 11.00
N ALA A 2 21.56 12.24 10.10
CA ALA A 2 20.95 11.27 9.17
C ALA A 2 20.63 9.82 9.65
N GLN A 3 19.39 9.59 10.12
CA GLN A 3 18.80 8.23 10.27
C GLN A 3 17.59 7.96 9.37
N HIS A 4 17.50 8.63 8.22
CA HIS A 4 16.65 8.17 7.13
C HIS A 4 17.49 8.15 5.86
N ALA A 5 18.19 7.05 5.62
CA ALA A 5 18.79 6.80 4.32
C ALA A 5 17.64 6.75 3.31
N SER A 6 17.50 7.81 2.50
CA SER A 6 16.61 7.79 1.36
C SER A 6 17.00 6.60 0.49
N LEU A 7 16.03 5.74 0.20
CA LEU A 7 16.26 4.57 -0.63
C LEU A 7 16.50 5.07 -2.06
N THR A 8 17.67 4.79 -2.64
CA THR A 8 17.97 5.17 -4.02
C THR A 8 17.33 4.20 -5.00
N PRO A 9 17.05 4.60 -6.26
CA PRO A 9 16.54 3.69 -7.29
C PRO A 9 17.43 2.46 -7.49
N GLU A 10 18.75 2.61 -7.41
CA GLU A 10 19.72 1.52 -7.60
C GLU A 10 19.60 0.50 -6.48
N ARG A 11 19.50 0.95 -5.22
CA ARG A 11 19.27 0.06 -4.08
C ARG A 11 17.89 -0.57 -4.13
N TRP A 12 16.88 0.15 -4.63
CA TRP A 12 15.54 -0.38 -4.78
C TRP A 12 15.46 -1.48 -5.84
N ALA A 13 16.17 -1.31 -6.96
CA ALA A 13 16.23 -2.27 -8.05
C ALA A 13 16.86 -3.62 -7.65
N ALA A 14 17.62 -3.66 -6.54
CA ALA A 14 18.19 -4.90 -6.00
C ALA A 14 17.14 -5.83 -5.36
N PHE A 15 15.96 -5.30 -5.00
CA PHE A 15 14.85 -6.11 -4.50
C PHE A 15 14.06 -6.73 -5.65
N SER A 16 13.57 -7.96 -5.47
CA SER A 16 12.64 -8.56 -6.41
C SER A 16 11.32 -7.78 -6.45
N LEU A 17 10.57 -7.90 -7.55
CA LEU A 17 9.26 -7.26 -7.66
C LEU A 17 8.32 -7.69 -6.51
N ASP A 18 8.36 -8.97 -6.11
CA ASP A 18 7.57 -9.47 -4.99
C ASP A 18 7.93 -8.75 -3.69
N GLN A 19 9.23 -8.58 -3.41
CA GLN A 19 9.70 -7.84 -2.24
C GLN A 19 9.26 -6.38 -2.29
N GLN A 20 9.41 -5.71 -3.44
CA GLN A 20 8.98 -4.33 -3.62
C GLN A 20 7.48 -4.16 -3.34
N VAL A 21 6.64 -5.03 -3.93
CA VAL A 21 5.18 -5.02 -3.73
C VAL A 21 4.80 -5.31 -2.28
N LEU A 22 5.44 -6.27 -1.62
CA LEU A 22 5.18 -6.58 -0.21
C LEU A 22 5.62 -5.45 0.73
N MET A 23 6.72 -4.75 0.42
CA MET A 23 7.15 -3.58 1.20
C MET A 23 6.19 -2.41 1.06
N ILE A 24 5.66 -2.14 -0.15
CA ILE A 24 4.56 -1.19 -0.33
C ILE A 24 3.32 -1.67 0.46
N GLY A 25 3.02 -2.96 0.40
CA GLY A 25 1.91 -3.59 1.11
C GLY A 25 2.00 -3.43 2.63
N ASN A 26 3.20 -3.47 3.22
CA ASN A 26 3.39 -3.22 4.65
C ASN A 26 2.98 -1.81 5.05
N GLU A 27 3.27 -0.81 4.23
CA GLU A 27 2.87 0.58 4.48
C GLU A 27 1.37 0.79 4.23
N MET A 28 0.78 0.09 3.25
CA MET A 28 -0.68 0.06 3.09
C MET A 28 -1.36 -0.55 4.33
N ASN A 29 -0.86 -1.68 4.83
CA ASN A 29 -1.38 -2.31 6.05
C ASN A 29 -1.23 -1.40 7.28
N ARG A 30 -0.12 -0.64 7.37
CA ARG A 30 0.08 0.38 8.42
C ARG A 30 -0.98 1.47 8.31
N ALA A 31 -1.21 2.02 7.13
CA ALA A 31 -2.24 3.02 6.87
C ALA A 31 -3.65 2.52 7.23
N GLY A 32 -4.00 1.29 6.87
CA GLY A 32 -5.31 0.70 7.18
C GLY A 32 -5.61 0.59 8.68
N LYS A 33 -4.57 0.42 9.52
CA LYS A 33 -4.71 0.40 11.00
C LYS A 33 -4.86 1.79 11.63
N LEU A 34 -4.59 2.86 10.88
CA LEU A 34 -4.64 4.25 11.34
C LEU A 34 -5.93 4.97 10.93
N GLY A 35 -6.89 4.28 10.31
CA GLY A 35 -8.14 4.85 9.79
C GLY A 35 -9.13 5.40 10.83
N GLU A 36 -8.76 5.43 12.12
CA GLU A 36 -9.54 6.13 13.14
C GLU A 36 -9.15 7.62 13.19
N ALA A 37 -10.15 8.50 13.22
CA ALA A 37 -10.06 9.94 12.96
C ALA A 37 -8.99 10.75 13.75
N ARG A 38 -8.37 10.18 14.78
CA ARG A 38 -7.35 10.83 15.60
C ARG A 38 -5.95 10.89 14.99
N ASP A 39 -5.65 10.07 13.97
CA ASP A 39 -4.27 9.89 13.47
C ASP A 39 -4.05 10.33 12.01
N ARG A 40 -4.79 11.34 11.53
CA ARG A 40 -4.67 11.86 10.13
C ARG A 40 -3.24 12.19 9.70
N GLY A 41 -2.44 12.76 10.59
CA GLY A 41 -1.02 13.03 10.30
C GLY A 41 -0.24 11.75 10.00
N ARG A 42 -0.42 10.69 10.79
CA ARG A 42 0.28 9.41 10.61
C ARG A 42 -0.22 8.63 9.40
N LEU A 43 -1.52 8.72 9.11
CA LEU A 43 -2.11 8.19 7.88
C LEU A 43 -1.47 8.83 6.65
N ARG A 44 -1.36 10.17 6.65
CA ARG A 44 -0.73 10.94 5.57
C ARG A 44 0.72 10.53 5.32
N HIS A 45 1.53 10.40 6.39
CA HIS A 45 2.91 9.92 6.27
C HIS A 45 3.00 8.49 5.72
N SER A 46 2.04 7.62 6.06
CA SER A 46 2.01 6.25 5.53
C SER A 46 1.72 6.26 4.03
N TYR A 47 0.78 7.10 3.56
CA TYR A 47 0.53 7.27 2.13
C TYR A 47 1.69 7.94 1.37
N GLU A 48 2.39 8.91 1.97
CA GLU A 48 3.62 9.47 1.40
C GLU A 48 4.67 8.40 1.16
N ARG A 49 4.85 7.50 2.14
CA ARG A 49 5.78 6.39 1.99
C ARG A 49 5.33 5.40 0.92
N VAL A 50 4.03 5.09 0.85
CA VAL A 50 3.45 4.24 -0.22
C VAL A 50 3.74 4.85 -1.60
N LEU A 51 3.46 6.14 -1.79
CA LEU A 51 3.70 6.85 -3.06
C LEU A 51 5.19 6.85 -3.42
N GLN A 52 6.08 7.12 -2.47
CA GLN A 52 7.52 7.10 -2.69
C GLN A 52 8.01 5.72 -3.16
N LEU A 53 7.56 4.64 -2.52
CA LEU A 53 7.95 3.28 -2.89
C LEU A 53 7.33 2.86 -4.23
N ALA A 54 6.11 3.30 -4.53
CA ALA A 54 5.48 3.10 -5.82
C ALA A 54 6.28 3.80 -6.94
N ASP A 55 6.70 5.04 -6.73
CA ASP A 55 7.48 5.82 -7.68
C ASP A 55 8.85 5.19 -7.94
N LEU A 56 9.54 4.73 -6.90
CA LEU A 56 10.78 3.96 -7.05
C LEU A 56 10.54 2.67 -7.87
N THR A 57 9.45 1.96 -7.60
CA THR A 57 9.09 0.74 -8.34
C THR A 57 8.79 1.03 -9.81
N ILE A 58 8.06 2.11 -10.09
CA ILE A 58 7.75 2.57 -11.45
C ILE A 58 9.04 2.93 -12.21
N GLN A 59 9.97 3.63 -11.55
CA GLN A 59 11.22 4.10 -12.13
C GLN A 59 12.14 2.94 -12.54
N VAL A 60 12.24 1.90 -11.71
CA VAL A 60 13.11 0.74 -11.97
C VAL A 60 12.43 -0.36 -12.80
N GLN A 61 11.14 -0.20 -13.13
CA GLN A 61 10.38 -1.23 -13.85
C GLN A 61 10.60 -1.18 -15.37
N ALA A 62 11.24 -2.23 -15.89
CA ALA A 62 11.49 -2.42 -17.32
C ALA A 62 10.22 -2.81 -18.10
N ARG A 63 9.29 -3.58 -17.49
CA ARG A 63 8.08 -4.08 -18.17
C ARG A 63 7.05 -2.97 -18.32
N ARG A 64 6.87 -2.47 -19.54
CA ARG A 64 5.93 -1.37 -19.86
C ARG A 64 4.49 -1.65 -19.43
N SER A 65 3.99 -2.89 -19.56
CA SER A 65 2.63 -3.24 -19.14
C SER A 65 2.45 -3.09 -17.63
N LEU A 66 3.34 -3.67 -16.83
CA LEU A 66 3.32 -3.55 -15.38
C LEU A 66 3.52 -2.11 -14.92
N ARG A 67 4.42 -1.36 -15.56
CA ARG A 67 4.62 0.07 -15.26
C ARG A 67 3.34 0.89 -15.44
N ARG A 68 2.53 0.60 -16.47
CA ARG A 68 1.22 1.25 -16.67
C ARG A 68 0.24 0.91 -15.55
N GLU A 69 0.17 -0.35 -15.14
CA GLU A 69 -0.71 -0.77 -14.04
C GLU A 69 -0.26 -0.16 -12.70
N LEU A 70 1.05 -0.04 -12.45
CA LEU A 70 1.57 0.67 -11.28
C LEU A 70 1.22 2.16 -11.28
N LEU A 71 1.28 2.84 -12.44
CA LEU A 71 0.86 4.25 -12.56
C LEU A 71 -0.64 4.41 -12.27
N ARG A 72 -1.49 3.55 -12.84
CA ARG A 72 -2.94 3.56 -12.55
C ARG A 72 -3.22 3.30 -11.08
N TRP A 73 -2.51 2.34 -10.49
CA TRP A 73 -2.65 2.02 -9.07
C TRP A 73 -2.17 3.17 -8.18
N ARG A 74 -1.07 3.83 -8.55
CA ARG A 74 -0.56 5.02 -7.86
C ARG A 74 -1.60 6.14 -7.82
N ASP A 75 -2.36 6.33 -8.90
CA ASP A 75 -3.43 7.34 -8.93
C ASP A 75 -4.54 7.05 -7.91
N LEU A 76 -4.85 5.77 -7.64
CA LEU A 76 -5.78 5.38 -6.56
C LEU A 76 -5.26 5.83 -5.19
N ILE A 77 -3.96 5.67 -4.93
CA ILE A 77 -3.35 6.11 -3.67
C ILE A 77 -3.26 7.64 -3.60
N ALA A 78 -2.94 8.30 -4.70
CA ALA A 78 -2.91 9.76 -4.76
C ALA A 78 -4.30 10.35 -4.44
N ALA A 79 -5.38 9.74 -4.93
CA ALA A 79 -6.74 10.13 -4.58
C ALA A 79 -7.02 9.98 -3.06
N LEU A 80 -6.62 8.86 -2.46
CA LEU A 80 -6.75 8.65 -1.01
C LEU A 80 -5.91 9.63 -0.19
N TYR A 81 -4.75 10.04 -0.69
CA TYR A 81 -3.84 10.95 -0.02
C TYR A 81 -4.39 12.38 0.06
N VAL A 82 -5.03 12.85 -1.02
CA VAL A 82 -5.60 14.22 -1.08
C VAL A 82 -7.04 14.30 -0.57
N ALA A 83 -7.69 13.16 -0.33
CA ALA A 83 -9.05 13.12 0.17
C ALA A 83 -9.17 13.84 1.54
N PRO A 84 -10.23 14.62 1.76
CA PRO A 84 -10.42 15.34 3.03
C PRO A 84 -10.69 14.39 4.22
N GLU A 85 -11.24 13.21 3.90
CA GLU A 85 -11.62 12.18 4.85
C GLU A 85 -11.05 10.82 4.42
N SER A 86 -10.79 9.96 5.40
CA SER A 86 -10.32 8.61 5.15
C SER A 86 -11.45 7.72 4.65
N ASP A 87 -11.26 7.10 3.48
CA ASP A 87 -12.17 6.07 2.96
C ASP A 87 -11.53 4.67 3.13
N ALA A 88 -11.98 3.95 4.15
CA ALA A 88 -11.49 2.61 4.46
C ALA A 88 -11.84 1.58 3.36
N ALA A 89 -12.97 1.76 2.67
CA ALA A 89 -13.41 0.85 1.61
C ALA A 89 -12.53 1.02 0.37
N ALA A 90 -12.31 2.27 -0.06
CA ALA A 90 -11.40 2.59 -1.16
C ALA A 90 -9.95 2.21 -0.83
N HIS A 91 -9.48 2.46 0.40
CA HIS A 91 -8.18 1.96 0.87
C HIS A 91 -8.07 0.44 0.72
N GLY A 92 -9.05 -0.30 1.24
CA GLY A 92 -9.07 -1.76 1.17
C GLY A 92 -9.09 -2.27 -0.27
N ALA A 93 -9.83 -1.61 -1.16
CA ALA A 93 -9.86 -1.93 -2.58
C ALA A 93 -8.49 -1.71 -3.24
N ALA A 94 -7.87 -0.54 -3.02
CA ALA A 94 -6.54 -0.24 -3.53
C ALA A 94 -5.49 -1.22 -3.01
N PHE A 95 -5.52 -1.57 -1.72
CA PHE A 95 -4.60 -2.54 -1.14
C PHE A 95 -4.76 -3.93 -1.77
N ARG A 96 -6.01 -4.38 -1.95
CA ARG A 96 -6.31 -5.63 -2.65
C ARG A 96 -5.84 -5.63 -4.11
N CYS A 97 -5.91 -4.51 -4.81
CA CYS A 97 -5.37 -4.38 -6.17
C CYS A 97 -3.84 -4.50 -6.20
N LEU A 98 -3.13 -3.85 -5.26
CA LEU A 98 -1.66 -3.95 -5.14
C LEU A 98 -1.20 -5.41 -5.02
N LEU A 99 -1.83 -6.15 -4.10
CA LEU A 99 -1.44 -7.53 -3.82
C LEU A 99 -1.66 -8.47 -5.02
N ARG A 100 -2.54 -8.10 -5.97
CA ARG A 100 -2.76 -8.87 -7.20
C ARG A 100 -1.71 -8.63 -8.29
N LEU A 101 -0.80 -7.67 -8.11
CA LEU A 101 0.26 -7.41 -9.10
C LEU A 101 1.27 -8.56 -9.22
N THR A 102 1.41 -9.38 -8.17
CA THR A 102 2.25 -10.57 -8.22
C THR A 102 1.58 -11.79 -7.58
N PRO A 103 1.92 -13.01 -8.04
CA PRO A 103 1.41 -14.24 -7.44
C PRO A 103 1.79 -14.39 -5.97
N GLU A 104 3.01 -14.00 -5.59
CA GLU A 104 3.48 -14.12 -4.21
C GLU A 104 2.70 -13.18 -3.28
N ALA A 105 2.56 -11.90 -3.66
CA ALA A 105 1.81 -10.94 -2.87
C ALA A 105 0.32 -11.31 -2.75
N SER A 106 -0.24 -11.98 -3.78
CA SER A 106 -1.65 -12.41 -3.77
C SER A 106 -1.97 -13.38 -2.65
N ARG A 107 -0.98 -14.13 -2.13
CA ARG A 107 -1.16 -15.03 -0.99
C ARG A 107 -1.60 -14.30 0.28
N GLN A 108 -1.21 -13.02 0.43
CA GLN A 108 -1.61 -12.19 1.57
C GLN A 108 -3.12 -11.87 1.59
N LEU A 109 -3.83 -12.03 0.46
CA LEU A 109 -5.27 -11.79 0.40
C LEU A 109 -6.07 -12.75 1.30
N GLN A 110 -5.55 -13.95 1.54
CA GLN A 110 -6.19 -14.91 2.44
C GLN A 110 -6.20 -14.38 3.88
N ALA A 111 -5.08 -13.82 4.34
CA ALA A 111 -4.96 -13.22 5.67
C ALA A 111 -5.85 -11.99 5.86
N LEU A 112 -6.06 -11.19 4.80
CA LEU A 112 -6.96 -10.03 4.83
C LEU A 112 -8.45 -10.39 4.84
N SER A 113 -8.81 -11.60 4.40
CA SER A 113 -10.21 -12.06 4.37
C SER A 113 -10.64 -12.65 5.73
N SER A 114 -9.68 -13.13 6.52
CA SER A 114 -9.91 -13.73 7.83
C SER A 114 -10.06 -12.71 8.97
N SER A 115 -9.86 -11.41 8.72
CA SER A 115 -9.95 -10.34 9.73
C SER A 115 -11.28 -9.58 9.74
N ALA A 116 -12.30 -10.06 9.02
CA ALA A 116 -13.65 -9.50 9.13
C ALA A 116 -14.13 -9.58 10.59
N PRO A 117 -14.77 -8.53 11.15
CA PRO A 117 -15.20 -8.54 12.53
C PRO A 117 -16.15 -9.71 12.75
N ARG A 118 -15.80 -10.58 13.70
CA ARG A 118 -16.69 -11.57 14.26
C ARG A 118 -17.92 -10.79 14.74
N ARG A 119 -19.02 -10.84 13.97
CA ARG A 119 -20.29 -10.22 14.37
C ARG A 119 -20.53 -10.60 15.83
N ALA A 120 -20.62 -9.61 16.71
CA ALA A 120 -21.02 -9.84 18.09
C ALA A 120 -22.33 -10.61 18.03
N ALA A 121 -22.27 -11.88 18.46
CA ALA A 121 -23.47 -12.68 18.63
C ALA A 121 -24.36 -11.92 19.61
N GLY A 122 -25.56 -11.61 19.17
CA GLY A 122 -26.51 -10.80 19.91
C GLY A 122 -26.84 -11.38 21.27
N ALA A 123 -27.11 -10.44 22.19
CA ALA A 123 -28.09 -10.47 23.27
C ALA A 123 -28.69 -11.83 23.65
N GLY A 124 -28.40 -12.22 24.89
CA GLY A 124 -29.31 -12.98 25.76
C GLY A 124 -29.45 -12.22 27.06
#